data_AF-S4NST7-F1
#
_entry.id   AF-S4NST7-F1
#
_cell.length_a   1.000
_cell.length_b   1.000
_cell.length_c   1.000
_cell.angle_alpha   90.00
_cell.angle_beta   90.00
_cell.angle_gamma   90.00
#
_symmetry.space_group_name_H-M   'P 1'
#
loop_
_entity.id
_entity.type
_entity.pdbx_description
1 polymer ?
#
loop_
_entity_poly.entity_id
_entity_poly.type
_entity_poly.pdbx_seq_one_letter_code
_entity_poly.pdbx_strand_id
1 'polypeptide(L)'
;ILSEVSDSTGKLKITPLSAPFRQDQLKPQETYILDTVSGSIYVWVGKQATQAEKAEAMAKAQQYLTAKNYPSWVHVARIPQGTEPAIFKQYFTTWRDVGMSHSRIVRSAGTGQE
;
A
#
# COMPACT_ATOMS: atom_id res chain seq x y z
N ILE A 1 9.51 -3.73 1.70
CA ILE A 1 9.51 -4.30 0.33
C ILE A 1 8.07 -4.34 -0.15
N LEU A 2 7.79 -3.77 -1.32
CA LEU A 2 6.46 -3.80 -1.92
C LEU A 2 6.49 -4.71 -3.14
N SER A 3 5.54 -5.63 -3.27
CA SER A 3 5.42 -6.55 -4.41
C SER A 3 4.02 -6.45 -5.02
N GLU A 4 3.93 -6.24 -6.34
CA GLU A 4 2.69 -6.37 -7.11
C GLU A 4 2.42 -7.85 -7.38
N VAL A 5 1.16 -8.26 -7.25
CA VAL A 5 0.67 -9.61 -7.58
C VAL A 5 -0.42 -9.44 -8.64
N SER A 6 -0.11 -9.86 -9.86
CA SER A 6 -0.88 -9.57 -11.07
C SER A 6 -1.06 -10.79 -11.97
N ASP A 7 -2.26 -10.99 -12.51
CA ASP A 7 -2.54 -11.98 -13.55
C ASP A 7 -2.73 -11.38 -14.97
N SER A 8 -2.54 -10.06 -15.11
CA SER A 8 -2.76 -9.29 -16.35
C SER A 8 -2.02 -9.81 -17.59
N THR A 9 -0.95 -10.60 -17.41
CA THR A 9 -0.19 -11.23 -18.51
C THR A 9 -0.67 -12.63 -18.90
N GLY A 10 -1.84 -13.05 -18.40
CA GLY A 10 -2.42 -14.39 -18.59
C GLY A 10 -1.83 -15.46 -17.66
N LYS A 11 -0.86 -15.09 -16.81
CA LYS A 11 -0.30 -15.91 -15.74
C LYS A 11 -0.06 -15.03 -14.53
N LEU A 12 -0.29 -15.59 -13.35
CA LEU A 12 -0.06 -14.91 -12.10
C LEU A 12 1.46 -14.72 -11.87
N LYS A 13 1.86 -13.48 -11.63
CA LYS A 13 3.24 -13.06 -11.38
C LYS A 13 3.32 -12.19 -10.14
N ILE A 14 4.48 -12.27 -9.48
CA ILE A 14 4.82 -11.44 -8.33
C ILE A 14 6.05 -10.61 -8.70
N THR A 15 5.90 -9.30 -8.74
CA THR A 15 6.95 -8.38 -9.19
C THR A 15 7.29 -7.39 -8.07
N PRO A 16 8.55 -7.35 -7.60
CA PRO A 16 8.97 -6.37 -6.60
C PRO A 16 8.99 -4.96 -7.20
N LEU A 17 8.55 -3.98 -6.42
CA LEU A 17 8.61 -2.56 -6.75
C LEU A 17 9.72 -1.87 -5.95
N SER A 18 10.39 -0.92 -6.58
CA SER A 18 11.47 -0.14 -5.97
C SER A 18 10.93 1.07 -5.19
N ALA A 19 11.60 1.40 -4.09
CA ALA A 19 11.33 2.61 -3.31
C ALA A 19 11.92 3.86 -4.02
N PRO A 20 11.40 5.08 -3.76
CA PRO A 20 10.30 5.40 -2.83
C PRO A 20 8.93 4.93 -3.35
N PHE A 21 8.10 4.39 -2.46
CA PHE A 21 6.76 3.95 -2.83
C PHE A 21 5.81 5.14 -2.94
N ARG A 22 4.90 5.08 -3.89
CA ARG A 22 3.91 6.11 -4.20
C ARG A 22 2.51 5.51 -4.25
N GLN A 23 1.51 6.28 -3.83
CA GLN A 23 0.12 5.81 -3.80
C GLN A 23 -0.39 5.43 -5.19
N ASP A 24 0.06 6.12 -6.24
CA ASP A 24 -0.33 5.87 -7.64
C ASP A 24 0.22 4.55 -8.22
N GLN A 25 1.16 3.90 -7.53
CA GLN A 25 1.60 2.55 -7.89
C GLN A 25 0.57 1.49 -7.50
N LEU A 26 -0.36 1.78 -6.58
CA LEU A 26 -1.40 0.84 -6.14
C LEU A 26 -2.58 0.89 -7.12
N LYS A 27 -2.55 0.02 -8.14
CA LYS A 27 -3.59 -0.06 -9.16
C LYS A 27 -4.83 -0.78 -8.62
N PRO A 28 -6.06 -0.28 -8.88
CA PRO A 28 -7.29 -0.94 -8.42
C PRO A 28 -7.49 -2.36 -8.94
N GLN A 29 -6.86 -2.71 -10.06
CA GLN A 29 -6.96 -4.02 -10.73
C GLN A 29 -6.05 -5.07 -10.11
N GLU A 30 -5.16 -4.70 -9.20
CA GLU A 30 -4.08 -5.57 -8.74
C GLU A 30 -4.12 -5.73 -7.22
N THR A 31 -3.32 -6.67 -6.72
CA THR A 31 -3.06 -6.81 -5.28
C THR A 31 -1.59 -6.59 -4.97
N TYR A 32 -1.28 -6.13 -3.75
CA TYR A 32 0.09 -5.81 -3.36
C TYR A 32 0.42 -6.37 -1.98
N ILE A 33 1.64 -6.88 -1.83
CA ILE A 33 2.19 -7.33 -0.54
C ILE A 33 3.22 -6.30 -0.09
N LEU A 34 2.99 -5.67 1.05
CA LEU A 34 3.95 -4.81 1.74
C LEU A 34 4.54 -5.58 2.92
N ASP A 35 5.76 -6.06 2.74
CA ASP A 35 6.57 -6.60 3.83
C ASP A 35 7.38 -5.46 4.46
N THR A 36 7.03 -5.11 5.69
CA THR A 36 7.63 -3.97 6.40
C THR A 36 8.92 -4.32 7.13
N VAL A 37 9.26 -5.60 7.26
CA VAL A 37 10.40 -6.17 8.00
C VAL A 37 10.40 -5.90 9.52
N SER A 38 9.99 -4.71 9.93
CA SER A 38 9.95 -4.21 11.30
C SER A 38 8.57 -4.29 11.96
N GLY A 39 7.53 -4.69 11.20
CA GLY A 39 6.16 -4.84 11.69
C GLY A 39 5.41 -5.91 10.91
N SER A 40 4.08 -5.79 10.86
CA SER A 40 3.20 -6.71 10.14
C SER A 40 3.43 -6.68 8.61
N ILE A 41 3.03 -7.77 7.95
CA ILE A 41 2.92 -7.83 6.49
C ILE A 41 1.51 -7.38 6.11
N TYR A 42 1.39 -6.47 5.14
CA TYR A 42 0.10 -5.99 4.67
C TYR A 42 -0.18 -6.52 3.26
N VAL A 43 -1.41 -6.98 3.03
CA VAL A 43 -1.92 -7.34 1.71
C VAL A 43 -2.95 -6.29 1.31
N TRP A 44 -2.54 -5.36 0.46
CA TRP A 44 -3.45 -4.38 -0.12
C TRP A 44 -4.24 -5.01 -1.27
N VAL A 45 -5.56 -4.84 -1.26
CA VAL A 45 -6.47 -5.49 -2.22
C VAL A 45 -7.22 -4.42 -3.01
N GLY A 46 -6.89 -4.32 -4.30
CA GLY A 46 -7.61 -3.47 -5.24
C GLY A 46 -9.08 -3.88 -5.38
N LYS A 47 -9.96 -2.91 -5.58
CA LYS A 47 -11.41 -3.15 -5.72
C LYS A 47 -11.75 -4.01 -6.94
N GLN A 48 -10.91 -3.99 -7.97
CA GLN A 48 -11.10 -4.68 -9.24
C GLN A 48 -10.19 -5.91 -9.39
N ALA A 49 -9.36 -6.22 -8.39
CA ALA A 49 -8.48 -7.37 -8.41
C ALA A 49 -9.25 -8.69 -8.54
N THR A 50 -8.66 -9.66 -9.22
CA THR A 50 -9.26 -10.97 -9.45
C THR A 50 -9.25 -11.81 -8.18
N GLN A 51 -10.06 -12.87 -8.15
CA GLN A 51 -10.04 -13.80 -7.02
C GLN A 51 -8.72 -14.58 -6.93
N ALA A 52 -8.08 -14.84 -8.07
CA ALA A 52 -6.80 -15.54 -8.14
C ALA A 52 -5.68 -14.69 -7.53
N GLU A 53 -5.59 -13.41 -7.89
CA GLU A 53 -4.63 -12.47 -7.31
C GLU A 53 -4.80 -12.34 -5.80
N LYS A 54 -6.04 -12.17 -5.33
CA LYS A 54 -6.36 -12.09 -3.89
C LYS A 54 -5.90 -13.33 -3.13
N ALA A 55 -6.17 -14.52 -3.67
CA ALA A 55 -5.82 -15.78 -3.04
C ALA A 55 -4.29 -15.96 -2.99
N GLU A 56 -3.60 -15.71 -4.10
CA GLU A 56 -2.15 -15.84 -4.16
C GLU A 56 -1.45 -14.82 -3.26
N ALA A 57 -1.90 -13.57 -3.25
CA ALA A 57 -1.28 -12.54 -2.41
C ALA A 57 -1.36 -12.90 -0.91
N MET A 58 -2.50 -13.42 -0.45
CA MET A 58 -2.67 -13.89 0.92
C MET A 58 -1.82 -15.12 1.22
N ALA A 59 -1.83 -16.12 0.32
CA ALA A 59 -1.02 -17.33 0.48
C ALA A 59 0.49 -16.98 0.54
N LYS A 60 0.95 -16.09 -0.34
CA LYS A 60 2.34 -15.66 -0.38
C LYS A 60 2.75 -14.86 0.86
N ALA A 61 1.89 -13.96 1.32
CA ALA A 61 2.14 -13.21 2.55
C ALA A 61 2.26 -14.15 3.76
N GLN A 62 1.42 -15.19 3.84
CA GLN A 62 1.50 -16.20 4.90
C GLN A 62 2.80 -17.03 4.79
N GLN A 63 3.22 -17.37 3.57
CA GLN A 63 4.51 -18.04 3.35
C GLN A 63 5.70 -17.17 3.77
N TYR A 64 5.62 -15.85 3.64
CA TYR A 64 6.70 -14.97 4.09
C TYR A 64 6.92 -15.03 5.60
N LEU A 65 5.85 -15.19 6.40
CA LEU A 65 5.97 -15.36 7.85
C LEU A 65 6.88 -16.54 8.22
N THR A 66 6.66 -17.68 7.59
CA THR A 66 7.44 -18.90 7.86
C THR A 66 8.81 -18.87 7.20
N ALA A 67 8.88 -18.51 5.92
CA ALA A 67 10.12 -18.56 5.14
C ALA A 67 11.19 -17.55 5.62
N LYS A 68 10.77 -16.41 6.16
CA LYS A 68 11.67 -15.39 6.72
C LYS A 68 11.86 -15.53 8.23
N ASN A 69 11.27 -16.55 8.84
CA ASN A 69 11.32 -16.81 10.28
C ASN A 69 10.90 -15.58 11.11
N TYR A 70 9.80 -14.94 10.72
CA TYR A 70 9.28 -13.79 11.45
C TYR A 70 8.77 -14.21 12.84
N PRO A 71 8.91 -13.32 13.86
CA PRO A 71 8.35 -13.57 15.19
C PRO A 71 6.84 -13.84 15.16
N SER A 72 6.34 -14.61 16.13
CA SER A 72 4.92 -15.00 16.21
C SER A 72 3.92 -13.86 16.36
N TRP A 73 4.36 -12.67 16.80
CA TRP A 73 3.52 -11.48 16.89
C TRP A 73 3.31 -10.78 15.53
N VAL A 74 4.16 -11.07 14.53
CA VAL A 74 4.00 -10.58 13.16
C VAL A 74 2.86 -11.34 12.50
N HIS A 75 1.92 -10.61 11.94
CA HIS A 75 0.74 -11.17 11.29
C HIS A 75 0.54 -10.58 9.88
N VAL A 76 -0.27 -11.25 9.08
CA VAL A 76 -0.73 -10.74 7.78
C VAL A 76 -2.03 -9.95 7.99
N ALA A 77 -2.05 -8.70 7.56
CA ALA A 77 -3.24 -7.85 7.60
C ALA A 77 -3.75 -7.57 6.18
N ARG A 78 -5.01 -7.91 5.90
CA ARG A 78 -5.68 -7.58 4.64
C ARG A 78 -6.22 -6.16 4.68
N ILE A 79 -5.82 -5.34 3.71
CA ILE A 79 -6.21 -3.93 3.58
C ILE A 79 -6.97 -3.73 2.25
N PRO A 80 -8.32 -3.71 2.27
CA PRO A 80 -9.09 -3.30 1.11
C PRO A 80 -8.74 -1.87 0.66
N GLN A 81 -8.75 -1.64 -0.65
CA GLN A 81 -8.58 -0.30 -1.21
C GLN A 81 -9.62 0.68 -0.66
N GLY A 82 -9.15 1.84 -0.18
CA GLY A 82 -9.94 2.89 0.45
C GLY A 82 -10.16 2.71 1.95
N THR A 83 -9.60 1.66 2.56
CA THR A 83 -9.64 1.44 4.02
C THR A 83 -8.24 1.39 4.61
N GLU A 84 -7.29 2.11 4.03
CA GLU A 84 -5.89 2.03 4.43
C GLU A 84 -5.65 2.73 5.79
N PRO A 85 -5.06 2.03 6.77
CA PRO A 85 -4.73 2.65 8.05
C PRO A 85 -3.47 3.51 7.96
N ALA A 86 -3.32 4.49 8.85
CA ALA A 86 -2.14 5.38 8.87
C ALA A 86 -0.80 4.61 8.92
N ILE A 87 -0.77 3.49 9.66
CA ILE A 87 0.40 2.61 9.78
C ILE A 87 0.82 1.96 8.44
N PHE A 88 -0.10 1.82 7.48
CA PHE A 88 0.20 1.38 6.12
C PHE A 88 0.62 2.58 5.25
N LYS A 89 -0.12 3.68 5.35
CA LYS A 89 0.10 4.89 4.54
C LYS A 89 1.49 5.50 4.72
N GLN A 90 2.07 5.41 5.92
CA GLN A 90 3.41 5.97 6.22
C GLN A 90 4.53 5.43 5.31
N TYR A 91 4.35 4.26 4.69
CA TYR A 91 5.33 3.68 3.79
C TYR A 91 5.32 4.30 2.38
N PHE A 92 4.39 5.21 2.09
CA PHE A 92 4.20 5.85 0.80
C PHE A 92 4.46 7.35 0.89
N THR A 93 5.31 7.86 0.00
CA THR A 93 5.77 9.26 0.00
C THR A 93 4.72 10.28 -0.46
N THR A 94 3.70 9.83 -1.18
CA THR A 94 2.72 10.70 -1.86
C THR A 94 1.29 10.42 -1.43
N TRP A 95 1.08 9.78 -0.27
CA TRP A 95 -0.25 9.43 0.18
C TRP A 95 -1.11 10.67 0.42
N ARG A 96 -2.27 10.75 -0.25
CA ARG A 96 -3.28 11.78 -0.05
C ARG A 96 -4.62 11.14 0.24
N ASP A 97 -5.23 11.54 1.35
CA ASP A 97 -6.59 11.17 1.69
C ASP A 97 -7.58 11.96 0.84
N VAL A 98 -8.65 11.29 0.40
CA VAL A 98 -9.73 11.92 -0.35
C VAL A 98 -10.38 12.96 0.56
N GLY A 99 -10.36 14.23 0.14
CA GLY A 99 -10.94 15.35 0.90
C GLY A 99 -9.92 16.20 1.66
N MET A 100 -8.63 15.83 1.73
CA MET A 100 -7.57 16.75 2.18
C MET A 100 -7.25 17.76 1.08
N SER A 101 -8.10 18.77 0.92
CA SER A 101 -7.74 19.99 0.22
C SER A 101 -6.88 20.85 1.17
N HIS A 102 -5.57 20.86 0.96
CA HIS A 102 -4.72 21.89 1.56
C HIS A 102 -4.98 23.20 0.83
N SER A 103 -6.06 23.90 1.19
CA SER A 103 -6.19 25.30 0.83
C SER A 103 -5.07 26.05 1.56
N ARG A 104 -4.02 26.42 0.83
CA ARG A 104 -2.96 27.28 1.36
C ARG A 104 -3.65 28.60 1.71
N ILE A 105 -3.92 28.84 3.00
CA ILE A 105 -4.31 30.16 3.47
C ILE A 105 -3.08 31.05 3.26
N VAL A 106 -3.02 31.72 2.11
CA VAL A 106 -2.12 32.84 1.91
C VAL A 106 -2.66 33.96 2.79
N ARG A 107 -2.04 34.15 3.95
CA ARG A 107 -2.21 35.39 4.70
C ARG A 107 -1.51 36.48 3.89
N SER A 108 -2.25 37.22 3.09
CA SER A 108 -1.81 38.50 2.57
C SER A 108 -1.60 39.43 3.75
N ALA A 109 -0.34 39.66 4.12
CA ALA A 109 0.03 40.75 5.00
C ALA A 109 -0.31 42.05 4.25
N GLY A 110 -1.36 42.74 4.71
CA GLY A 110 -1.68 44.08 4.23
C GLY A 110 -0.64 45.05 4.76
N THR A 111 0.24 45.52 3.89
CA THR A 111 1.02 46.73 4.11
C THR A 111 0.07 47.91 3.90
N GLY A 112 -0.22 48.64 4.97
CA GLY A 112 -0.95 49.91 4.94
C GLY A 112 -0.24 50.88 5.87
N GLN A 113 0.32 51.94 5.28
CA GLN A 113 1.04 53.03 5.91
C GLN A 113 0.10 53.91 6.72
N GLU A 114 0.60 54.49 7.81
CA GLU A 114 0.49 55.92 8.19
C GLU A 114 1.73 56.31 9.01
#